data_AF-A0A7W7FL25-F1
#
_entry.id   AF-A0A7W7FL25-F1
#
_cell.length_a   1.000
_cell.length_b   1.000
_cell.length_c   1.000
_cell.angle_alpha   90.00
_cell.angle_beta   90.00
_cell.angle_gamma   90.00
#
_symmetry.space_group_name_H-M   'P 1'
#
loop_
_entity.id
_entity.type
_entity.pdbx_description
1 polymer ?
#
loop_
_entity_poly.entity_id
_entity_poly.type
_entity_poly.pdbx_seq_one_letter_code
_entity_poly.pdbx_strand_id
1 'polypeptide(L)' 'MKSARSERVTLAALAEIEKRQQRFPVCALVSCNQRVKRLDEFGLCSKVSDSHKVWRAQTRREMGVVFR' A
#
# COMPACT_ATOMS: atom_id res chain seq x y z
N MET A 1 -17.39 -25.21 10.84
CA MET A 1 -18.26 -24.15 10.27
C MET A 1 -18.10 -22.89 11.11
N LYS A 2 -17.79 -21.72 10.53
CA LYS A 2 -17.79 -20.45 11.29
C LYS A 2 -19.25 -20.07 11.57
N SER A 3 -19.57 -19.67 12.81
CA SER A 3 -20.94 -19.30 13.17
C SER A 3 -21.34 -17.94 12.58
N ALA A 4 -22.62 -17.75 12.28
CA ALA A 4 -23.14 -16.48 11.75
C ALA A 4 -22.82 -15.27 12.66
N ARG A 5 -22.72 -15.49 13.98
CA ARG A 5 -22.27 -14.46 14.95
C ARG A 5 -20.80 -14.08 14.74
N SER A 6 -19.93 -15.07 14.52
CA SER A 6 -18.50 -14.85 14.23
C SER A 6 -18.30 -14.05 12.95
N GLU A 7 -19.11 -14.32 11.92
CA GLU A 7 -19.07 -13.61 10.66
C GLU A 7 -19.44 -12.12 10.82
N ARG A 8 -20.56 -11.82 11.48
CA ARG A 8 -20.99 -10.43 11.73
C ARG A 8 -19.96 -9.60 12.50
N VAL A 9 -19.34 -10.19 13.53
CA VAL A 9 -18.28 -9.51 14.31
C VAL A 9 -17.07 -9.21 13.41
N THR A 10 -16.69 -10.17 12.55
CA THR A 10 -15.58 -10.01 11.63
C THR A 10 -15.84 -8.89 10.62
N LEU A 11 -17.04 -8.86 10.02
CA LEU A 11 -17.41 -7.83 9.05
C LEU A 11 -17.44 -6.43 9.69
N ALA A 12 -17.95 -6.30 10.91
CA ALA A 12 -17.94 -5.02 11.63
C ALA A 12 -16.51 -4.53 11.91
N ALA A 13 -15.60 -5.43 12.31
CA ALA A 13 -14.19 -5.09 12.52
C ALA A 13 -13.50 -4.67 11.22
N LEU A 14 -13.76 -5.38 10.11
CA LEU A 14 -13.22 -5.03 8.80
C LEU A 14 -13.70 -3.65 8.33
N ALA A 15 -14.98 -3.32 8.53
CA ALA A 15 -15.53 -2.00 8.18
C ALA A 15 -14.86 -0.86 8.97
N GLU A 16 -14.58 -1.06 10.26
CA GLU A 16 -13.87 -0.08 11.08
C GLU A 16 -12.41 0.07 10.65
N ILE A 17 -11.74 -1.03 10.29
CA ILE A 17 -10.37 -0.99 9.76
C ILE A 17 -10.33 -0.19 8.44
N GLU A 18 -11.27 -0.47 7.52
CA GLU A 18 -11.40 0.23 6.25
C GLU A 18 -11.54 1.74 6.47
N LYS A 19 -12.48 2.16 7.34
CA LYS A 19 -12.71 3.57 7.70
C LYS A 19 -11.45 4.23 8.24
N ARG A 20 -10.68 3.54 9.10
CA ARG A 20 -9.42 4.05 9.64
C ARG A 20 -8.32 4.15 8.60
N GLN A 21 -8.33 3.30 7.59
CA GLN A 21 -7.32 3.28 6.53
C GLN A 21 -7.56 4.35 5.47
N GLN A 22 -8.81 4.80 5.25
CA GLN A 22 -9.16 5.82 4.24
C GLN A 22 -8.33 7.11 4.31
N ARG A 23 -7.86 7.51 5.51
CA ARG A 23 -7.03 8.70 5.71
C ARG A 23 -5.56 8.53 5.30
N PHE A 24 -5.11 7.31 5.04
CA PHE A 24 -3.72 7.04 4.69
C PHE A 24 -3.49 7.16 3.19
N PRO A 25 -2.29 7.64 2.79
CA PRO A 25 -1.92 7.70 1.39
C PRO A 25 -1.87 6.31 0.76
N VAL A 26 -2.09 6.28 -0.56
CA VAL A 26 -2.10 5.07 -1.38
C VAL A 26 -0.75 4.97 -2.11
N CYS A 27 -0.22 3.75 -2.22
CA CYS A 27 0.96 3.46 -3.03
C CYS A 27 0.76 3.96 -4.47
N ALA A 28 1.75 4.67 -5.01
CA ALA A 28 1.70 5.20 -6.39
C ALA A 28 1.60 4.09 -7.46
N LEU A 29 2.04 2.87 -7.14
CA LEU A 29 1.84 1.73 -8.01
C LEU A 29 0.37 1.27 -7.97
N VAL A 30 -0.35 1.54 -9.06
CA VAL A 30 -1.79 1.23 -9.21
C VAL A 30 -2.10 -0.25 -8.95
N SER A 31 -1.23 -1.16 -9.39
CA SER A 31 -1.41 -2.60 -9.15
C SER A 31 -1.21 -3.02 -7.68
N CYS A 32 -0.63 -2.15 -6.84
CA CYS A 32 -0.51 -2.40 -5.41
C CYS A 32 -1.71 -1.87 -4.64
N ASN A 33 -2.14 -0.63 -4.91
CA ASN A 33 -3.27 0.06 -4.27
C ASN A 33 -3.32 -0.01 -2.72
N GLN A 34 -2.18 -0.24 -2.07
CA GLN A 34 -2.13 -0.39 -0.61
C GLN A 34 -2.12 0.97 0.05
N ARG A 35 -2.98 1.12 1.07
CA ARG A 35 -2.97 2.27 1.99
C ARG A 35 -1.98 2.04 3.11
N VAL A 36 -1.03 2.96 3.28
CA VAL A 36 0.03 2.84 4.29
C VAL A 36 0.25 4.17 5.00
N LYS A 37 0.61 4.12 6.29
CA LYS A 37 0.80 5.34 7.11
C LYS A 37 1.86 6.29 6.55
N ARG A 38 2.88 5.73 5.90
CA ARG A 38 4.00 6.45 5.30
C ARG A 38 4.41 5.72 4.03
N LEU A 39 4.75 6.48 3.01
CA LEU A 39 5.38 6.00 1.78
C LEU A 39 6.90 6.24 1.86
N ASP A 40 7.67 5.53 1.04
CA ASP A 40 9.08 5.88 0.84
C ASP A 40 9.21 7.20 0.04
N GLU A 41 10.44 7.66 -0.17
CA GLU A 41 10.77 8.85 -0.97
C GLU A 41 10.13 8.82 -2.37
N PHE A 42 9.88 7.62 -2.88
CA PHE A 42 9.33 7.32 -4.20
C PHE A 42 7.79 7.21 -4.19
N GLY A 43 7.11 7.48 -3.08
CA GLY A 43 5.66 7.35 -3.01
C GLY A 43 5.17 5.88 -3.07
N LEU A 44 6.02 4.91 -2.72
CA LEU A 44 5.71 3.50 -2.72
C LEU A 44 5.61 2.92 -1.31
N CYS A 45 4.87 1.81 -1.17
CA CYS A 45 4.85 1.04 0.07
C CYS A 45 6.10 0.16 0.22
N SER A 46 6.25 -0.50 1.37
CA SER A 46 7.41 -1.36 1.71
C SER A 46 7.50 -2.65 0.89
N LYS A 47 6.60 -2.89 -0.08
CA LYS A 47 6.63 -4.08 -0.92
C LYS A 47 7.83 -4.04 -1.87
N VAL A 48 8.41 -5.22 -2.10
CA VAL A 48 9.60 -5.42 -2.93
C VAL A 48 9.33 -6.30 -4.15
N SER A 49 8.10 -6.29 -4.67
CA SER A 49 7.80 -7.00 -5.92
C SER A 49 8.55 -6.39 -7.10
N ASP A 50 8.68 -7.13 -8.18
CA ASP A 50 9.44 -6.65 -9.34
C ASP A 50 8.85 -5.37 -9.93
N SER A 51 7.53 -5.21 -9.93
CA SER A 51 6.88 -3.94 -10.30
C SER A 51 7.32 -2.76 -9.43
N HIS A 52 7.52 -2.96 -8.12
CA HIS A 52 8.03 -1.90 -7.23
C HIS A 52 9.50 -1.59 -7.54
N LYS A 53 10.32 -2.61 -7.79
CA LYS A 53 11.73 -2.43 -8.16
C LYS A 53 11.87 -1.67 -9.48
N VAL A 54 11.08 -2.04 -10.50
CA VAL A 54 11.07 -1.38 -11.81
C VAL A 54 10.65 0.08 -11.67
N TRP A 55 9.56 0.36 -10.94
CA TRP A 55 9.11 1.74 -10.72
C TRP A 55 10.17 2.58 -10.00
N ARG A 56 10.80 2.04 -8.94
CA ARG A 56 11.91 2.72 -8.25
C ARG A 56 13.09 2.96 -9.20
N ALA A 57 13.43 2.00 -10.05
CA ALA A 57 14.50 2.14 -11.02
C ALA A 57 14.19 3.21 -12.08
N GLN A 58 12.95 3.29 -12.57
CA GLN A 58 12.51 4.31 -13.52
C GLN A 58 12.53 5.70 -12.89
N THR A 59 11.93 5.86 -11.72
CA THR A 59 11.85 7.15 -11.02
C THR A 59 13.23 7.68 -10.64
N ARG A 60 14.16 6.80 -10.24
CA ARG A 60 15.56 7.19 -10.01
C ARG A 60 16.24 7.72 -11.27
N ARG A 61 15.95 7.15 -12.45
CA ARG A 61 16.48 7.65 -13.73
C ARG A 61 15.90 9.02 -14.07
N GLU A 62 14.59 9.20 -13.89
CA GLU A 62 13.88 10.44 -14.19
C GLU A 62 14.30 11.60 -13.27
N MET A 63 14.51 11.32 -11.98
CA MET A 63 14.95 12.33 -10.99
C MET A 63 16.43 12.70 -11.10
N GLY A 64 17.18 12.14 -12.06
CA GLY A 64 18.60 12.45 -12.25
C GLY A 64 19.49 12.11 -11.06
N VAL A 65 19.03 11.23 -10.15
CA VAL A 65 19.79 10.81 -8.97
C VAL A 65 20.86 9.81 -9.42
N VAL A 66 21.98 10.35 -9.88
CA VAL A 66 23.20 9.60 -10.12
C VAL A 66 23.86 9.38 -8.76
N PHE A 67 23.80 8.17 -8.22
CA PHE A 67 24.72 7.79 -7.15
C PHE A 67 26.13 7.77 -7.72
N ARG A 68 27.00 8.60 -7.14
CA ARG A 68 28.45 8.52 -7.32
C ARG A 68 29.02 7.42 -6.44
#